data_AF-A0A8S2QZW8-F1
#
_entry.id   AF-A0A8S2QZW8-F1
#
_cell.length_a   1.000
_cell.length_b   1.000
_cell.length_c   1.000
_cell.angle_alpha   90.00
_cell.angle_beta   90.00
_cell.angle_gamma   90.00
#
_symmetry.space_group_name_H-M   'P 1'
#
loop_
_entity.id
_entity.type
_entity.pdbx_description
1 polymer ?
#
loop_
_entity_poly.entity_id
_entity_poly.type
_entity_poly.pdbx_seq_one_letter_code
_entity_poly.pdbx_strand_id
1 'polypeptide(L)'
;SLLNLAKHPSSTVQILGAEKALFRAMKTKHDTPKYGLIYHASLVGQTSAKLKGKVSRMLAAKAALAIRVDALGEDTQATLGLEQRADLERKFAILEQNATKRISGTGKMQAKFEKYQKNTEQGQFNQDQASTLPHKRHSDFGGRGGANKRFKSGNMNKSFVV
;
A
#
# COMPACT_ATOMS: atom_id res chain seq x y z
N SER A 1 20.10 -14.14 24.57
CA SER A 1 20.83 -12.87 24.70
C SER A 1 20.01 -11.75 24.09
N LEU A 2 20.00 -10.57 24.72
CA LEU A 2 19.32 -9.36 24.24
C LEU A 2 19.83 -8.95 22.85
N LEU A 3 21.12 -9.14 22.59
CA LEU A 3 21.76 -8.79 21.32
C LEU A 3 21.25 -9.63 20.13
N ASN A 4 20.89 -10.90 20.39
CA ASN A 4 20.23 -11.73 19.37
C ASN A 4 18.81 -11.24 19.11
N LEU A 5 18.09 -10.84 20.17
CA LEU A 5 16.74 -10.32 20.04
C LEU A 5 16.69 -9.03 19.20
N ALA A 6 17.64 -8.12 19.40
CA ALA A 6 17.75 -6.85 18.67
C ALA A 6 17.90 -7.02 17.14
N LYS A 7 18.54 -8.11 16.70
CA LYS A 7 18.72 -8.44 15.27
C LYS A 7 17.43 -8.92 14.62
N HIS A 8 16.43 -9.37 15.38
CA HIS A 8 15.19 -9.86 14.82
C HIS A 8 14.37 -8.71 14.20
N PRO A 9 13.67 -8.95 13.08
CA PRO A 9 12.69 -8.01 12.56
C PRO A 9 11.43 -8.01 13.43
N SER A 10 10.62 -6.95 13.32
CA SER A 10 9.35 -6.82 14.04
C SER A 10 8.38 -7.98 13.77
N SER A 11 8.36 -8.51 12.55
CA SER A 11 7.55 -9.67 12.19
C SER A 11 7.92 -10.92 12.97
N THR A 12 9.22 -11.15 13.22
CA THR A 12 9.66 -12.26 14.08
C THR A 12 9.31 -11.97 15.52
N VAL A 13 9.54 -10.74 16.02
CA VAL A 13 9.16 -10.33 17.38
C VAL A 13 7.66 -10.57 17.64
N GLN A 14 6.82 -10.35 16.63
CA GLN A 14 5.37 -10.59 16.72
C GLN A 14 5.00 -12.06 17.01
N ILE A 15 5.76 -13.00 16.45
CA ILE A 15 5.49 -14.45 16.51
C ILE A 15 6.43 -15.19 17.47
N LEU A 16 7.24 -14.47 18.26
CA LEU A 16 8.18 -15.10 19.19
C LEU A 16 7.45 -16.07 20.13
N GLY A 17 7.97 -17.28 20.28
CA GLY A 17 7.38 -18.38 21.03
C GLY A 17 6.30 -19.19 20.29
N ALA A 18 5.86 -18.76 19.10
CA ALA A 18 4.92 -19.49 18.25
C ALA A 18 5.59 -20.07 16.99
N GLU A 19 6.93 -20.03 16.88
CA GLU A 19 7.65 -20.35 15.64
C GLU A 19 7.48 -21.82 15.26
N LYS A 20 7.52 -22.74 16.22
CA LYS A 20 7.30 -24.17 15.95
C LYS A 20 5.92 -24.45 15.37
N ALA A 21 4.89 -23.78 15.90
CA ALA A 21 3.53 -23.90 15.40
C ALA A 21 3.38 -23.25 14.02
N LEU A 22 4.05 -22.11 13.80
CA LEU A 22 4.09 -21.45 12.50
C LEU A 22 4.71 -22.35 11.42
N PHE A 23 5.90 -22.91 11.68
CA PHE A 23 6.57 -23.77 10.72
C PHE A 23 5.82 -25.08 10.47
N ARG A 24 5.16 -25.64 11.50
CA ARG A 24 4.28 -26.80 11.34
C ARG A 24 3.09 -26.46 10.44
N ALA A 25 2.38 -25.37 10.73
CA ALA A 25 1.22 -24.92 9.96
C ALA A 25 1.57 -24.64 8.49
N MET A 26 2.74 -24.05 8.23
CA MET A 26 3.23 -23.84 6.87
C MET A 26 3.49 -25.14 6.11
N LYS A 27 4.06 -26.17 6.77
CA LYS A 27 4.30 -27.49 6.15
C LYS A 27 3.00 -28.23 5.85
N THR A 28 2.03 -28.14 6.75
CA THR A 28 0.76 -28.86 6.65
C THR A 28 -0.35 -28.03 5.97
N LYS A 29 -0.04 -26.82 5.49
CA LYS A 29 -1.00 -25.86 4.91
C LYS A 29 -2.22 -25.59 5.81
N HIS A 30 -1.99 -25.50 7.12
CA HIS A 30 -3.01 -25.13 8.11
C HIS A 30 -2.89 -23.66 8.51
N ASP A 31 -3.84 -23.19 9.31
CA ASP A 31 -3.85 -21.82 9.82
C ASP A 31 -2.59 -21.51 10.63
N THR A 32 -1.94 -20.42 10.25
CA THR A 32 -0.74 -19.94 10.91
C THR A 32 -1.09 -19.09 12.14
N PRO A 33 -0.35 -19.23 13.25
CA PRO A 33 -0.52 -18.35 14.40
C PRO A 33 -0.18 -16.90 14.00
N LYS A 34 -1.07 -15.96 14.36
CA LYS A 34 -0.92 -14.53 14.03
C LYS A 34 -0.07 -13.76 15.05
N TYR A 35 0.17 -14.35 16.21
CA TYR A 35 0.84 -13.74 17.35
C TYR A 35 1.48 -14.82 18.21
N GLY A 36 2.58 -14.47 18.89
CA GLY A 36 3.26 -15.30 19.87
C GLY A 36 3.05 -14.79 21.29
N LEU A 37 4.12 -14.71 22.07
CA LEU A 37 4.09 -14.31 23.49
C LEU A 37 3.50 -12.93 23.73
N ILE A 38 3.62 -12.01 22.76
CA ILE A 38 3.10 -10.64 22.87
C ILE A 38 1.56 -10.55 22.93
N TYR A 39 0.85 -11.64 22.62
CA TYR A 39 -0.62 -11.69 22.71
C TYR A 39 -1.14 -11.46 24.13
N HIS A 40 -0.37 -11.92 25.13
CA HIS A 40 -0.73 -11.83 26.54
C HIS A 40 -0.32 -10.50 27.19
N ALA A 41 0.30 -9.58 26.43
CA ALA A 41 0.59 -8.23 26.94
C ALA A 41 -0.72 -7.51 27.28
N SER A 42 -0.76 -6.78 28.40
CA SER A 42 -1.96 -6.09 28.90
C SER A 42 -2.67 -5.26 27.82
N LEU A 43 -1.88 -4.54 27.00
CA LEU A 43 -2.40 -3.69 25.92
C LEU A 43 -3.14 -4.49 24.83
N VAL A 44 -2.64 -5.68 24.48
CA VAL A 44 -3.23 -6.54 23.45
C VAL A 44 -4.39 -7.36 24.02
N GLY A 45 -4.27 -7.82 25.26
CA GLY A 45 -5.29 -8.61 25.95
C GLY A 45 -6.61 -7.85 26.13
N GLN A 46 -6.53 -6.55 26.43
CA GLN A 46 -7.68 -5.65 26.63
C GLN A 46 -8.34 -5.20 25.32
N THR A 47 -7.68 -5.38 24.17
CA THR A 47 -8.20 -4.95 22.86
C THR A 47 -9.27 -5.93 22.34
N SER A 48 -10.25 -5.42 21.58
CA SER A 48 -11.28 -6.23 20.92
C SER A 48 -10.68 -7.27 19.95
N ALA A 49 -11.26 -8.47 19.88
CA ALA A 49 -10.72 -9.59 19.09
C ALA A 49 -10.44 -9.26 17.60
N LYS A 50 -11.25 -8.36 17.01
CA LYS A 50 -11.09 -7.89 15.62
C LYS A 50 -9.84 -7.03 15.42
N LEU A 51 -9.43 -6.28 16.45
CA LEU A 51 -8.31 -5.34 16.40
C LEU A 51 -7.01 -5.93 16.92
N LYS A 52 -7.05 -7.05 17.67
CA LYS A 52 -5.86 -7.71 18.26
C LYS A 52 -4.72 -7.93 17.27
N GLY A 53 -5.01 -8.30 16.02
CA GLY A 53 -3.98 -8.49 14.99
C GLY A 53 -3.26 -7.19 14.60
N LYS A 54 -3.99 -6.07 14.49
CA LYS A 54 -3.41 -4.75 14.19
C LYS A 54 -2.59 -4.23 15.36
N VAL A 55 -3.17 -4.30 16.56
CA VAL A 55 -2.54 -3.85 17.81
C VAL A 55 -1.27 -4.65 18.10
N SER A 56 -1.31 -5.97 17.97
CA SER A 56 -0.15 -6.86 18.13
C SER A 56 1.00 -6.48 17.20
N ARG A 57 0.72 -6.19 15.92
CA ARG A 57 1.75 -5.73 14.97
C ARG A 57 2.35 -4.39 15.36
N MET A 58 1.53 -3.43 15.77
CA MET A 58 1.99 -2.10 16.20
C MET A 58 2.88 -2.19 17.45
N LEU A 59 2.48 -3.01 18.42
CA LEU A 59 3.26 -3.26 19.63
C LEU A 59 4.60 -3.92 19.30
N ALA A 60 4.60 -4.96 18.46
CA ALA A 60 5.83 -5.64 18.04
C ALA A 60 6.81 -4.69 17.33
N ALA A 61 6.30 -3.72 16.56
CA ALA A 61 7.14 -2.74 15.86
C ALA A 61 7.83 -1.79 16.84
N LYS A 62 7.10 -1.27 17.83
CA LYS A 62 7.68 -0.39 18.87
C LYS A 62 8.61 -1.16 19.79
N ALA A 63 8.21 -2.36 20.21
CA ALA A 63 9.06 -3.25 21.01
C ALA A 63 10.38 -3.58 20.29
N ALA A 64 10.37 -3.86 18.99
CA ALA A 64 11.59 -4.12 18.24
C ALA A 64 12.56 -2.92 18.21
N LEU A 65 12.03 -1.68 18.18
CA LEU A 65 12.85 -0.47 18.29
C LEU A 65 13.41 -0.30 19.70
N ALA A 66 12.57 -0.45 20.72
CA ALA A 66 12.99 -0.38 22.13
C ALA A 66 14.09 -1.41 22.45
N ILE A 67 13.91 -2.67 22.03
CA ILE A 67 14.92 -3.74 22.20
C ILE A 67 16.27 -3.34 21.58
N ARG A 68 16.28 -2.70 20.41
CA ARG A 68 17.53 -2.29 19.75
C ARG A 68 18.22 -1.16 20.49
N VAL A 69 17.43 -0.20 20.99
CA VAL A 69 17.95 0.89 21.81
C VAL A 69 18.48 0.34 23.13
N ASP A 70 17.79 -0.58 23.78
CA ASP A 70 18.26 -1.22 25.02
C ASP A 70 19.51 -2.09 24.80
N ALA A 71 19.65 -2.70 23.62
CA ALA A 71 20.76 -3.60 23.30
C ALA A 71 22.04 -2.88 22.83
N LEU A 72 21.90 -1.74 22.17
CA LEU A 72 22.98 -1.02 21.49
C LEU A 72 23.20 0.40 22.01
N GLY A 73 22.21 0.95 22.72
CA GLY A 73 22.28 2.27 23.31
C GLY A 73 23.18 2.30 24.54
N GLU A 74 23.87 3.41 24.71
CA GLU A 74 24.73 3.66 25.88
C GLU A 74 23.93 4.28 27.04
N ASP A 75 22.78 4.90 26.72
CA ASP A 75 21.88 5.49 27.70
C ASP A 75 21.00 4.42 28.37
N THR A 76 20.90 4.53 29.70
CA THR A 76 20.06 3.66 30.54
C THR A 76 18.66 4.23 30.78
N GLN A 77 18.35 5.37 30.16
CA GLN A 77 17.08 6.08 30.36
C GLN A 77 15.94 5.41 29.60
N ALA A 78 14.84 5.09 30.30
CA ALA A 78 13.66 4.46 29.70
C ALA A 78 12.70 5.43 28.98
N THR A 79 13.17 6.63 28.62
CA THR A 79 12.36 7.72 28.05
C THR A 79 11.65 7.30 26.76
N LEU A 80 12.38 6.64 25.86
CA LEU A 80 11.83 6.15 24.59
C LEU A 80 10.70 5.14 24.80
N GLY A 81 10.87 4.20 25.73
CA GLY A 81 9.86 3.17 26.01
C GLY A 81 8.56 3.78 26.55
N LEU A 82 8.67 4.80 27.41
CA LEU A 82 7.52 5.51 27.97
C LEU A 82 6.76 6.29 26.88
N GLU A 83 7.47 7.05 26.04
CA GLU A 83 6.87 7.81 24.94
C GLU A 83 6.17 6.87 23.94
N GLN A 84 6.85 5.81 23.52
CA GLN A 84 6.29 4.84 22.58
C GLN A 84 5.06 4.13 23.15
N ARG A 85 5.03 3.85 24.46
CA ARG A 85 3.88 3.27 25.13
C ARG A 85 2.69 4.23 25.09
N ALA A 86 2.89 5.49 25.48
CA ALA A 86 1.84 6.50 25.46
C ALA A 86 1.26 6.69 24.04
N ASP A 87 2.14 6.69 23.02
CA ASP A 87 1.74 6.74 21.62
C ASP A 87 0.87 5.55 21.18
N LEU A 88 1.22 4.34 21.63
CA LEU A 88 0.44 3.14 21.33
C LEU A 88 -0.93 3.20 22.01
N GLU A 89 -0.99 3.59 23.28
CA GLU A 89 -2.24 3.74 24.02
C GLU A 89 -3.19 4.74 23.34
N ARG A 90 -2.68 5.91 22.91
CA ARG A 90 -3.44 6.89 22.14
C ARG A 90 -3.99 6.29 20.84
N LYS A 91 -3.16 5.58 20.07
CA LYS A 91 -3.58 4.96 18.80
C LYS A 91 -4.59 3.84 19.01
N PHE A 92 -4.45 3.04 20.06
CA PHE A 92 -5.37 1.96 20.38
C PHE A 92 -6.74 2.51 20.78
N ALA A 93 -6.79 3.58 21.58
CA ALA A 93 -8.02 4.27 21.93
C ALA A 93 -8.76 4.78 20.67
N ILE A 94 -8.04 5.41 19.73
CA ILE A 94 -8.62 5.88 18.45
C ILE A 94 -9.16 4.70 17.62
N LEU A 95 -8.42 3.59 17.57
CA LEU A 95 -8.83 2.40 16.81
C LEU A 95 -10.10 1.75 17.38
N GLU A 96 -10.19 1.65 18.71
CA GLU A 96 -11.37 1.12 19.39
C GLU A 96 -12.59 2.03 19.19
N GLN A 97 -12.43 3.36 19.33
CA GLN A 97 -13.50 4.32 19.04
C GLN A 97 -14.01 4.21 17.60
N ASN A 98 -13.10 4.09 16.64
CA ASN A 98 -13.46 3.95 15.22
C ASN A 98 -14.13 2.60 14.90
N ALA A 99 -13.74 1.53 15.60
CA ALA A 99 -14.40 0.24 15.46
C ALA A 99 -15.86 0.30 15.95
N THR A 100 -16.13 1.00 17.05
CA THR A 100 -17.49 1.21 17.57
C THR A 100 -18.34 2.06 16.62
N LYS A 101 -17.80 3.15 16.07
CA LYS A 101 -18.52 4.03 15.11
C LYS A 101 -18.91 3.34 13.80
N ARG A 102 -18.12 2.33 13.36
CA ARG A 102 -18.44 1.54 12.16
C ARG A 102 -19.60 0.56 12.38
N ILE A 103 -19.87 0.16 13.63
CA ILE A 103 -20.95 -0.77 13.97
C ILE A 103 -22.30 -0.04 14.04
N SER A 104 -22.31 1.25 14.40
CA SER A 104 -23.52 2.07 14.51
C SER A 104 -23.98 2.72 13.20
N GLY A 105 -23.36 2.38 12.05
CA GLY A 105 -23.67 2.97 10.75
C GLY A 105 -24.55 2.06 9.89
N THR A 106 -25.86 2.25 9.93
CA THR A 106 -26.79 1.83 8.88
C THR A 106 -26.36 2.35 7.51
N GLY A 107 -26.36 1.48 6.50
CA GLY A 107 -26.65 1.87 5.11
C GLY A 107 -25.45 2.13 4.19
N LYS A 108 -25.14 1.11 3.36
CA LYS A 108 -24.80 1.22 1.93
C LYS A 108 -24.52 2.65 1.41
N MET A 109 -23.28 3.11 1.49
CA MET A 109 -22.81 4.15 0.57
C MET A 109 -21.82 3.51 -0.40
N GLN A 110 -22.33 3.04 -1.54
CA GLN A 110 -21.51 2.63 -2.66
C GLN A 110 -20.72 3.87 -3.10
N ALA A 111 -19.40 3.85 -2.91
CA ALA A 111 -18.54 4.85 -3.52
C ALA A 111 -18.68 4.71 -5.04
N LYS A 112 -19.35 5.68 -5.69
CA LYS A 112 -19.34 5.80 -7.15
C LYS A 112 -17.89 6.08 -7.54
N PHE A 113 -17.22 5.06 -8.08
CA PHE A 113 -15.92 5.22 -8.72
C PHE A 113 -16.16 5.94 -10.06
N GLU A 114 -15.95 7.26 -10.09
CA GLU A 114 -15.86 7.96 -11.36
C GLU A 114 -14.59 7.52 -12.09
N LYS A 115 -14.78 7.06 -13.33
CA LYS A 115 -13.69 6.60 -14.20
C LYS A 115 -12.87 7.82 -14.61
N TYR A 116 -11.61 7.88 -14.21
CA TYR A 116 -10.68 8.92 -14.62
C TYR A 116 -10.50 8.89 -16.15
N GLN A 117 -11.07 9.87 -16.86
CA GLN A 117 -10.84 10.07 -18.29
C GLN A 117 -9.64 11.01 -18.44
N LYS A 118 -8.51 10.48 -18.90
CA LYS A 118 -7.34 11.27 -19.28
C LYS A 118 -7.61 11.89 -20.65
N ASN A 119 -8.10 13.13 -20.68
CA ASN A 119 -8.12 13.93 -21.91
C ASN A 119 -6.67 14.23 -22.29
N THR A 120 -6.14 13.43 -23.20
CA THR A 120 -4.82 13.66 -23.77
C THR A 120 -5.03 14.57 -24.97
N GLU A 121 -5.08 15.87 -24.75
CA GLU A 121 -4.83 16.82 -25.83
C GLU A 121 -3.36 16.65 -26.20
N GLN A 122 -3.11 15.88 -27.28
CA GLN A 122 -1.80 15.77 -27.88
C GLN A 122 -1.46 17.12 -28.52
N GLY A 123 -0.84 18.00 -27.74
CA GLY A 123 -0.11 19.13 -28.30
C GLY A 123 0.96 18.55 -29.24
N GLN A 124 0.78 18.74 -30.54
CA GLN A 124 1.75 18.33 -31.55
C GLN A 124 3.07 19.08 -31.30
N PHE A 125 4.10 18.34 -30.94
CA PHE A 125 5.44 18.88 -30.78
C PHE A 125 6.03 19.06 -32.20
N ASN A 126 6.09 20.31 -32.68
CA ASN A 126 6.70 20.63 -33.98
C ASN A 126 8.22 20.49 -33.89
N GLN A 127 8.73 19.34 -34.32
CA GLN A 127 10.15 18.99 -34.33
C GLN A 127 10.98 19.86 -35.31
N ASP A 128 10.30 20.60 -36.20
CA ASP A 128 10.91 21.44 -37.24
C ASP A 128 11.55 22.75 -36.72
N GLN A 129 11.40 23.08 -35.43
CA GLN A 129 12.07 24.22 -34.80
C GLN A 129 13.22 23.86 -33.86
N ALA A 130 13.59 22.57 -33.77
CA ALA A 130 14.52 22.07 -32.75
C ALA A 130 15.83 21.47 -33.32
N SER A 131 16.27 21.83 -34.53
CA SER A 131 17.56 21.38 -35.06
C SER A 131 18.35 22.50 -35.73
N THR A 132 19.49 22.86 -35.15
CA THR A 132 20.40 23.96 -35.55
C THR A 132 21.58 23.49 -36.42
N LEU A 133 21.50 22.33 -37.08
CA LEU A 133 22.63 21.78 -37.85
C LEU A 133 22.17 21.30 -39.25
N PRO A 134 22.85 21.71 -40.34
CA PRO A 134 22.44 21.33 -41.69
C PRO A 134 23.00 19.95 -42.05
N HIS A 135 22.15 18.98 -42.39
CA HIS A 135 22.61 17.72 -42.97
C HIS A 135 22.07 17.53 -44.40
N LYS A 136 23.02 17.33 -45.33
CA LYS A 136 22.83 17.18 -46.78
C LYS A 136 21.87 16.05 -47.15
N ARG A 137 20.96 16.34 -48.10
CA ARG A 137 20.04 15.39 -48.72
C ARG A 137 20.79 14.48 -49.70
N HIS A 138 20.59 13.17 -49.58
CA HIS A 138 20.90 12.22 -50.65
C HIS A 138 19.59 11.58 -51.11
N SER A 139 19.33 11.68 -52.41
CA SER A 139 18.26 10.98 -53.12
C SER A 139 18.56 9.48 -53.15
N ASP A 140 17.52 8.64 -53.20
CA ASP A 140 17.29 7.74 -54.33
C ASP A 140 16.01 6.88 -54.20
N PHE A 141 15.15 7.05 -55.22
CA PHE A 141 14.45 6.04 -56.02
C PHE A 141 13.92 4.72 -55.39
N GLY A 142 12.58 4.62 -55.39
CA GLY A 142 11.85 3.56 -56.12
C GLY A 142 11.38 2.33 -55.35
N GLY A 143 10.06 2.03 -55.39
CA GLY A 143 9.60 0.66 -55.16
C GLY A 143 8.17 0.42 -54.64
N ARG A 144 7.17 0.58 -55.53
CA ARG A 144 5.96 -0.26 -55.77
C ARG A 144 5.05 -0.77 -54.61
N GLY A 145 3.74 -0.54 -54.83
CA GLY A 145 2.62 -1.46 -54.52
C GLY A 145 1.71 -1.00 -53.37
N GLY A 146 0.40 -0.76 -53.50
CA GLY A 146 -0.55 -1.05 -54.56
C GLY A 146 -1.90 -0.30 -54.36
N ALA A 147 -2.64 -0.25 -55.46
CA ALA A 147 -3.93 0.34 -55.80
C ALA A 147 -5.00 0.70 -54.72
N ASN A 148 -5.50 1.96 -54.78
CA ASN A 148 -6.83 2.40 -55.28
C ASN A 148 -8.07 1.51 -54.96
N LYS A 149 -9.29 1.99 -54.67
CA LYS A 149 -9.94 3.32 -54.68
C LYS A 149 -11.45 3.14 -54.36
N ARG A 150 -12.08 4.20 -53.83
CA ARG A 150 -13.51 4.62 -53.99
C ARG A 150 -14.55 3.82 -53.15
N PHE A 151 -15.64 4.41 -52.63
CA PHE A 151 -16.50 5.49 -53.16
C PHE A 151 -17.20 6.31 -52.06
N LYS A 152 -17.49 7.58 -52.41
CA LYS A 152 -18.36 8.56 -51.71
C LYS A 152 -19.84 8.34 -52.05
N SER A 153 -20.73 8.65 -51.11
CA SER A 153 -21.90 9.56 -51.20
C SER A 153 -22.71 9.38 -49.90
N GLY A 154 -23.16 10.38 -49.15
CA GLY A 154 -23.71 11.68 -49.55
C GLY A 154 -25.24 11.55 -49.57
N ASN A 155 -25.91 11.84 -48.45
CA ASN A 155 -27.28 12.36 -48.52
C ASN A 155 -27.64 13.21 -47.29
N MET A 156 -27.88 14.49 -47.54
CA MET A 156 -28.55 15.43 -46.64
C MET A 156 -30.06 15.28 -46.81
N ASN A 157 -30.84 15.50 -45.75
CA ASN A 157 -32.14 16.21 -45.77
C ASN A 157 -32.53 16.43 -44.29
N LYS A 158 -32.43 17.67 -43.77
CA LYS A 158 -33.43 18.77 -43.82
C LYS A 158 -34.67 18.52 -42.94
N SER A 159 -34.65 19.18 -41.77
CA SER A 159 -35.67 20.13 -41.26
C SER A 159 -37.14 19.97 -41.69
N PHE A 160 -38.06 19.78 -40.73
CA PHE A 160 -39.29 20.57 -40.45
C PHE A 160 -40.08 19.91 -39.29
N VAL A 161 -40.31 20.60 -38.15
CA VAL A 161 -41.60 21.12 -37.62
C VAL A 161 -42.72 20.08 -37.44
N VAL A 162 -43.14 19.83 -36.20
CA VAL A 162 -44.36 20.35 -35.53
C VAL A 162 -44.06 20.45 -34.03
#